data_AF-A0A938VPQ6-F1
#
_entry.id   AF-A0A938VPQ6-F1
#
_cell.length_a   1.000
_cell.length_b   1.000
_cell.length_c   1.000
_cell.angle_alpha   90.00
_cell.angle_beta   90.00
_cell.angle_gamma   90.00
#
_symmetry.space_group_name_H-M   'P 1'
#
loop_
_entity.id
_entity.type
_entity.pdbx_description
1 polymer ?
#
loop_
_entity_poly.entity_id
_entity_poly.type
_entity_poly.pdbx_seq_one_letter_code
_entity_poly.pdbx_strand_id
1 'polypeptide(L)' 'MTAVGPTRRVYLTGLSGAGKSAVAQATAARFGWTSVDTDALIVAQTGVAIAELFRTRGEAGFRRIERQVVRAATR' A
#
# COMPACT_ATOMS: atom_id res chain seq x y z
N MET A 1 1.00 12.91 -30.45
CA MET A 1 0.97 12.06 -29.24
C MET A 1 2.17 12.43 -28.37
N THR A 2 1.94 12.99 -27.19
CA THR A 2 3.00 13.31 -26.24
C THR A 2 3.55 12.02 -25.65
N ALA A 3 4.87 11.82 -25.70
CA ALA A 3 5.50 10.65 -25.10
C ALA A 3 5.29 10.70 -23.57
N VAL A 4 4.76 9.62 -23.00
CA VAL A 4 4.68 9.46 -21.55
C VAL A 4 6.10 9.25 -21.03
N GLY A 5 6.52 10.05 -20.05
CA GLY A 5 7.82 9.91 -19.41
C GLY A 5 7.97 8.56 -18.70
N PRO A 6 9.18 8.21 -18.22
CA PRO A 6 9.43 6.92 -17.61
C PRO A 6 8.57 6.71 -16.35
N THR A 7 7.87 5.57 -16.30
CA THR A 7 7.07 5.16 -15.13
C THR A 7 8.00 4.91 -13.94
N ARG A 8 7.82 5.67 -12.86
CA ARG A 8 8.62 5.52 -11.63
C ARG A 8 7.91 4.74 -10.53
N ARG A 9 6.58 4.71 -10.54
CA ARG A 9 5.74 4.09 -9.49
C ARG A 9 4.45 3.56 -10.09
N VAL A 10 3.96 2.44 -9.57
CA VAL A 10 2.66 1.85 -9.90
C VAL A 10 1.90 1.60 -8.61
N TYR A 11 0.64 1.99 -8.57
CA TYR A 11 -0.26 1.77 -7.44
C TYR A 11 -1.34 0.77 -7.83
N LEU A 12 -1.51 -0.27 -7.02
CA LEU A 12 -2.53 -1.30 -7.25
C LEU A 12 -3.67 -1.09 -6.25
N THR A 13 -4.88 -0.87 -6.76
CA THR A 13 -6.10 -0.67 -5.97
C THR A 13 -7.11 -1.76 -6.23
N GLY A 14 -8.00 -2.01 -5.27
CA GLY A 14 -9.04 -3.04 -5.37
C GLY A 14 -9.29 -3.72 -4.03
N LEU A 15 -10.34 -4.55 -3.97
CA LEU A 15 -10.75 -5.25 -2.74
C LEU A 15 -9.67 -6.21 -2.21
N SER A 16 -9.74 -6.54 -0.92
CA SER A 16 -8.93 -7.61 -0.31
C SER A 16 -9.14 -8.92 -1.07
N GLY A 17 -8.07 -9.69 -1.29
CA GLY A 17 -8.14 -10.95 -2.03
C GLY A 17 -8.15 -10.82 -3.56
N ALA A 18 -8.24 -9.60 -4.13
CA ALA A 18 -8.22 -9.39 -5.59
C ALA A 18 -6.85 -9.66 -6.27
N GLY A 19 -5.88 -10.28 -5.58
CA GLY A 19 -4.57 -10.63 -6.15
C GLY A 19 -3.55 -9.48 -6.24
N LYS A 20 -3.81 -8.32 -5.63
CA LYS A 20 -2.94 -7.13 -5.71
C LYS A 20 -1.48 -7.42 -5.31
N SER A 21 -1.26 -8.14 -4.20
CA SER A 21 0.08 -8.45 -3.72
C SER A 21 0.83 -9.38 -4.68
N ALA A 22 0.14 -10.35 -5.30
CA ALA A 22 0.73 -11.23 -6.30
C ALA A 22 1.14 -10.44 -7.56
N VAL A 23 0.28 -9.55 -8.05
CA VAL A 23 0.59 -8.68 -9.19
C VAL A 23 1.74 -7.71 -8.87
N ALA A 24 1.77 -7.13 -7.67
CA ALA A 24 2.86 -6.25 -7.24
C ALA A 24 4.20 -6.99 -7.25
N GLN A 25 4.25 -8.20 -6.68
CA GLN A 25 5.46 -9.02 -6.63
C GLN A 25 5.94 -9.42 -8.04
N ALA A 26 5.03 -9.88 -8.90
CA ALA A 26 5.37 -10.23 -10.28
C ALA A 26 5.87 -9.03 -11.09
N THR A 27 5.25 -7.85 -10.91
CA THR A 27 5.67 -6.60 -11.55
C THR A 27 7.05 -6.17 -11.05
N ALA A 28 7.27 -6.21 -9.73
CA ALA A 28 8.54 -5.86 -9.10
C ALA A 28 9.67 -6.76 -9.61
N ALA A 29 9.46 -8.08 -9.63
CA ALA A 29 10.45 -9.03 -10.15
C ALA A 29 10.76 -8.78 -11.64
N ARG A 30 9.73 -8.49 -12.46
CA ARG A 30 9.90 -8.24 -13.90
C ARG A 30 10.73 -6.98 -14.21
N PHE A 31 10.55 -5.92 -13.42
CA PHE A 31 11.16 -4.62 -13.70
C PHE A 31 12.32 -4.26 -12.76
N GLY A 32 12.73 -5.17 -11.87
CA GLY A 32 13.75 -4.91 -10.86
C GLY A 32 13.33 -3.83 -9.86
N TRP A 33 12.04 -3.71 -9.58
CA TRP A 33 11.49 -2.74 -8.64
C TRP A 33 11.29 -3.36 -7.26
N THR A 34 10.99 -2.50 -6.28
CA THR A 34 10.55 -2.93 -4.95
C THR A 34 9.03 -2.94 -4.89
N SER A 35 8.45 -4.06 -4.43
CA SER A 35 7.03 -4.12 -4.07
C SER A 35 6.83 -3.68 -2.62
N VAL A 36 5.80 -2.87 -2.37
CA VAL A 36 5.48 -2.33 -1.04
C VAL A 36 4.02 -2.66 -0.73
N ASP A 37 3.78 -3.24 0.45
CA ASP A 37 2.43 -3.50 0.97
C ASP A 37 2.08 -2.43 2.02
N THR A 38 0.97 -1.70 1.77
CA THR A 38 0.55 -0.60 2.64
C THR A 38 0.08 -1.10 4.01
N ASP A 39 -0.53 -2.28 4.09
CA ASP A 39 -0.99 -2.85 5.37
C ASP A 39 0.22 -3.26 6.22
N ALA A 40 1.23 -3.86 5.59
CA ALA A 40 2.50 -4.17 6.26
C ALA A 40 3.20 -2.91 6.78
N LEU A 41 3.20 -1.81 6.01
CA LEU A 41 3.74 -0.53 6.45
C LEU A 41 2.97 0.04 7.64
N ILE A 42 1.64 -0.05 7.66
CA ILE A 42 0.81 0.40 8.79
C ILE A 42 1.19 -0.38 10.05
N VAL A 43 1.32 -1.70 9.97
CA VAL A 43 1.72 -2.53 11.11
C VAL A 43 3.14 -2.18 11.57
N ALA A 44 4.09 -2.02 10.64
CA ALA A 44 5.47 -1.68 10.97
C ALA A 44 5.60 -0.29 11.65
N GLN A 45 4.82 0.70 11.21
CA GLN A 45 4.87 2.06 11.77
C GLN A 45 4.10 2.20 13.08
N THR A 46 2.99 1.47 13.24
CA THR A 46 2.14 1.58 14.44
C THR A 46 2.52 0.58 15.53
N GLY A 47 3.15 -0.54 15.17
CA GLY A 47 3.35 -1.69 16.05
C GLY A 47 2.06 -2.45 16.38
N VAL A 48 0.95 -2.15 15.69
CA VAL A 48 -0.38 -2.67 16.01
C VAL A 48 -0.97 -3.39 14.80
N ALA A 49 -1.56 -4.56 15.01
CA ALA A 49 -2.25 -5.29 13.96
C ALA A 49 -3.46 -4.51 13.41
N ILE A 50 -3.76 -4.66 12.11
CA ILE A 50 -4.87 -3.96 11.46
C ILE A 50 -6.21 -4.22 12.17
N ALA A 51 -6.51 -5.49 12.49
CA ALA A 51 -7.73 -5.86 13.21
C ALA A 51 -7.85 -5.16 14.57
N GLU A 52 -6.72 -4.99 15.27
CA GLU A 52 -6.67 -4.30 16.55
C GLU A 52 -6.87 -2.78 16.40
N LEU A 53 -6.36 -2.17 15.33
CA LEU A 53 -6.64 -0.78 14.99
C LEU A 53 -8.13 -0.57 14.71
N PHE A 54 -8.78 -1.45 13.96
CA PHE A 54 -10.23 -1.38 13.75
C PHE A 54 -11.00 -1.54 15.08
N ARG A 55 -10.62 -2.51 15.92
CA ARG A 55 -11.27 -2.78 17.21
C ARG A 55 -11.18 -1.60 18.17
N THR A 56 -10.00 -0.96 18.26
CA THR A 56 -9.74 0.10 19.26
C THR A 56 -9.96 1.52 18.75
N ARG A 57 -9.85 1.76 17.44
CA ARG A 57 -9.95 3.10 16.83
C ARG A 57 -11.14 3.25 15.89
N GLY A 58 -11.85 2.17 15.59
CA GLY A 58 -12.90 2.12 14.56
C GLY A 58 -12.34 2.35 13.16
N GLU A 59 -13.23 2.25 12.16
CA GLU A 59 -12.85 2.48 10.77
C GLU A 59 -12.30 3.90 10.55
N ALA A 60 -12.95 4.93 11.10
CA ALA A 60 -12.51 6.32 10.91
C ALA A 60 -11.07 6.55 11.40
N GLY A 61 -10.71 5.96 12.54
CA GLY A 61 -9.36 6.01 13.09
C GLY A 61 -8.35 5.26 12.23
N PHE A 62 -8.69 4.04 11.79
CA PHE A 62 -7.87 3.27 10.87
C PHE A 62 -7.61 4.04 9.56
N ARG A 63 -8.66 4.56 8.90
CA ARG A 63 -8.55 5.32 7.65
C ARG A 63 -7.69 6.58 7.78
N ARG A 64 -7.67 7.21 8.96
CA ARG A 64 -6.77 8.34 9.22
C ARG A 64 -5.30 7.91 9.24
N ILE A 65 -5.00 6.81 9.92
CA ILE A 65 -3.65 6.22 9.99
C ILE A 65 -3.21 5.78 8.59
N GLU A 66 -4.05 5.01 7.89
CA GLU A 66 -3.82 4.55 6.52
C GLU A 66 -3.44 5.70 5.59
N ARG A 67 -4.21 6.80 5.60
CA ARG A 67 -3.90 8.00 4.79
C ARG A 67 -2.56 8.64 5.13
N GLN A 68 -2.16 8.64 6.41
CA GLN A 68 -0.87 9.19 6.83
C GLN A 68 0.29 8.31 6.32
N VAL A 69 0.19 6.99 6.52
CA VAL A 69 1.21 6.03 6.10
C VAL A 69 1.38 6.03 4.58
N VAL A 70 0.27 5.94 3.83
CA VAL A 70 0.30 5.97 2.36
C VAL A 70 0.91 7.27 1.87
N ARG A 71 0.50 8.42 2.41
CA ARG A 71 1.09 9.72 2.03
C ARG A 71 2.59 9.79 2.28
N ALA A 72 3.09 9.17 3.35
CA ALA A 72 4.53 9.13 3.62
C ALA A 72 5.27 8.23 2.60
N ALA A 73 4.69 7.09 2.23
CA ALA A 73 5.29 6.14 1.30
C ALA A 73 5.26 6.59 -0.18
N THR A 74 4.34 7.50 -0.54
CA THR A 74 4.17 7.97 -1.93
C THR A 74 4.88 9.29 -2.26
N ARG A 75 5.56 9.91 -1.28
CA ARG A 75 6.43 11.07 -1.51
C ARG A 75 7.73 10.67 -2.21
#